data_AF-V9KK63-F1
#
_entry.id   AF-V9KK63-F1
#
_cell.length_a   1.000
_cell.length_b   1.000
_cell.length_c   1.000
_cell.angle_alpha   90.00
_cell.angle_beta   90.00
_cell.angle_gamma   90.00
#
_symmetry.space_group_name_H-M   'P 1'
#
loop_
_entity.id
_entity.type
_entity.pdbx_description
1 polymer ?
#
loop_
_entity_poly.entity_id
_entity_poly.type
_entity_poly.pdbx_seq_one_letter_code
_entity_poly.pdbx_strand_id
1 'polypeptide(L)'
;AGLGVDVGGGMWWFLTHVPRSCLFCIVVTGTVRKVQNLLKPYSQHVLDGKRGVSNLTPIEGKEDVLDSEIDSYINCISAFVKLAQSEYRLLTDIIPEHHQKRTFDSLIQEALDNLMLEGESIVAAARRAILRHEYSAVLTIFPILKHLKQTKPDFDQVLQGTAASTKNKLPVLITSMETTGAKALEEFADNIKNDPDKEYNMPKDGTVHELTSNAILFLQQLLDFQETASAMLASQETSSSASSYSSEFSRRLLSNYICKILGNLQLNLHSKAKVYEDSALGAVFLLNNFNYILKSLEKSELIQLVAVTQKNPDKAYRGNIEEQLLTYQRSWLKVTMSITEGNMPAFQPGTKLKDKERQMIKDRFKGFNDGLEELCKIQKSWAIPDKEQRDKIRRAQKENVTVAYRGFWQRYSNVPFTKNPEKYIKYRVDQVEEMIEKLFDTSA
;
A
#
# COMPACT_ATOMS: atom_id res chain seq x y z
N ALA A 1 -6.15 81.88 40.42
CA ALA A 1 -6.58 80.51 40.73
C ALA A 1 -6.54 79.71 39.43
N GLY A 2 -5.47 78.94 39.25
CA GLY A 2 -5.33 78.05 38.10
C GLY A 2 -5.95 76.69 38.42
N LEU A 3 -6.57 76.08 37.41
CA LEU A 3 -6.85 74.65 37.37
C LEU A 3 -6.44 74.19 35.97
N GLY A 4 -5.25 73.60 35.89
CA GLY A 4 -4.87 72.68 34.85
C GLY A 4 -4.92 71.28 35.42
N VAL A 5 -5.61 70.36 34.74
CA VAL A 5 -5.59 68.89 34.87
C VAL A 5 -6.24 68.37 33.58
N ASP A 6 -5.81 67.36 32.84
CA ASP A 6 -4.54 66.63 32.67
C ASP A 6 -4.80 65.76 31.42
N VAL A 7 -4.14 66.06 30.30
CA VAL A 7 -4.28 65.30 29.04
C VAL A 7 -3.26 64.16 29.08
N GLY A 8 -3.49 63.18 29.97
CA GLY A 8 -2.49 62.14 30.28
C GLY A 8 -2.97 60.69 30.19
N GLY A 9 -4.27 60.40 30.17
CA GLY A 9 -4.78 59.03 30.33
C GLY A 9 -5.00 58.22 29.04
N GLY A 10 -5.26 58.87 27.90
CA GLY A 10 -5.73 58.19 26.69
C GLY A 10 -4.63 57.59 25.79
N MET A 11 -3.43 58.19 25.77
CA MET A 11 -2.35 57.77 24.86
C MET A 11 -1.54 56.57 25.38
N TRP A 12 -1.44 56.38 26.70
CA TRP A 12 -0.74 55.21 27.27
C TRP A 12 -1.56 53.92 27.20
N TRP A 13 -2.89 54.00 27.12
CA TRP A 13 -3.76 52.84 26.93
C TRP A 13 -3.77 52.35 25.46
N PHE A 14 -3.66 53.28 24.51
CA PHE A 14 -3.54 52.97 23.07
C PHE A 14 -2.21 52.27 22.72
N LEU A 15 -1.11 52.61 23.40
CA LEU A 15 0.23 52.06 23.11
C LEU A 15 0.47 50.65 23.68
N THR A 16 -0.37 50.16 24.60
CA THR A 16 -0.20 48.83 25.21
C THR A 16 -1.03 47.72 24.55
N HIS A 17 -2.06 48.07 23.76
CA HIS A 17 -3.01 47.10 23.18
C HIS A 17 -2.94 46.97 21.64
N VAL A 18 -2.57 48.02 20.92
CA VAL A 18 -2.26 47.95 19.47
C VAL A 18 -1.09 46.98 19.13
N PRO A 19 -0.06 46.78 19.98
CA PRO A 19 1.00 45.80 19.69
C PRO A 19 0.50 44.35 19.64
N ARG A 20 -0.65 44.02 20.26
CA ARG A 20 -1.19 42.65 20.34
C ARG A 20 -1.99 42.23 19.10
N SER A 21 -2.75 43.14 18.52
CA SER A 21 -3.40 42.93 17.21
C SER A 21 -2.37 42.88 16.07
N CYS A 22 -1.31 43.70 16.16
CA CYS A 22 -0.12 43.51 15.33
C CYS A 22 0.58 42.17 15.63
N LEU A 23 0.61 41.70 16.87
CA LEU A 23 1.11 40.35 17.21
C LEU A 23 0.22 39.25 16.62
N PHE A 24 -1.09 39.42 16.47
CA PHE A 24 -1.96 38.43 15.80
C PHE A 24 -1.61 38.32 14.31
N CYS A 25 -1.49 39.45 13.59
CA CYS A 25 -0.98 39.44 12.22
C CYS A 25 0.49 38.97 12.17
N ILE A 26 1.39 39.40 13.05
CA ILE A 26 2.82 39.03 13.06
C ILE A 26 3.06 37.58 13.53
N VAL A 27 2.19 37.00 14.36
CA VAL A 27 2.30 35.60 14.81
C VAL A 27 1.66 34.68 13.78
N VAL A 28 0.55 35.02 13.14
CA VAL A 28 -0.03 34.15 12.10
C VAL A 28 0.71 34.33 10.76
N THR A 29 0.93 35.57 10.28
CA THR A 29 1.69 35.82 9.04
C THR A 29 3.21 35.66 9.24
N GLY A 30 3.74 36.00 10.41
CA GLY A 30 5.17 35.92 10.68
C GLY A 30 5.62 34.58 11.24
N THR A 31 4.77 33.69 11.77
CA THR A 31 5.19 32.30 12.05
C THR A 31 5.22 31.48 10.76
N VAL A 32 4.26 31.66 9.84
CA VAL A 32 4.33 31.06 8.49
C VAL A 32 5.56 31.54 7.71
N ARG A 33 5.83 32.86 7.74
CA ARG A 33 7.00 33.44 7.05
C ARG A 33 8.33 33.18 7.77
N LYS A 34 8.36 33.04 9.11
CA LYS A 34 9.57 32.66 9.88
C LYS A 34 9.87 31.16 9.75
N VAL A 35 8.87 30.29 9.72
CA VAL A 35 9.08 28.85 9.47
C VAL A 35 9.61 28.63 8.04
N GLN A 36 9.03 29.29 7.03
CA GLN A 36 9.55 29.27 5.65
C GLN A 36 10.97 29.88 5.52
N ASN A 37 11.28 30.97 6.24
CA ASN A 37 12.59 31.63 6.18
C ASN A 37 13.67 30.96 7.06
N LEU A 38 13.30 30.21 8.10
CA LEU A 38 14.22 29.41 8.92
C LEU A 38 14.60 28.10 8.22
N LEU A 39 13.73 27.57 7.35
CA LEU A 39 13.98 26.34 6.58
C LEU A 39 14.67 26.57 5.23
N LYS A 40 14.55 27.77 4.64
CA LYS A 40 15.22 28.14 3.38
C LYS A 40 16.75 27.95 3.38
N PRO A 41 17.50 28.38 4.43
CA PRO A 41 18.95 28.19 4.49
C PRO A 41 19.36 26.72 4.58
N TYR A 42 18.54 25.87 5.22
CA TYR A 42 18.80 24.43 5.35
C TYR A 42 18.56 23.67 4.03
N SER A 43 17.56 24.09 3.24
CA SER A 43 17.30 23.51 1.92
C SER A 43 18.36 23.94 0.88
N GLN A 44 18.87 25.17 0.96
CA GLN A 44 19.92 25.67 0.06
C GLN A 44 21.31 25.07 0.38
N HIS A 45 21.65 24.86 1.66
CA HIS A 45 22.96 24.30 2.05
C HIS A 45 23.14 22.81 1.73
N VAL A 46 22.04 22.05 1.63
CA VAL A 46 22.09 20.62 1.26
C VAL A 46 22.28 20.42 -0.25
N LEU A 47 21.95 21.42 -1.08
CA LEU A 47 22.10 21.35 -2.54
C LEU A 47 23.49 21.74 -3.06
N ASP A 48 24.24 22.59 -2.34
CA ASP A 48 25.60 23.00 -2.75
C ASP A 48 26.74 22.16 -2.15
N GLY A 49 26.41 21.20 -1.28
CA GLY A 49 27.37 20.45 -0.47
C GLY A 49 27.55 18.99 -0.84
N LYS A 50 27.52 18.56 -2.11
CA LYS A 50 27.91 17.18 -2.50
C LYS A 50 28.19 17.02 -4.02
N ARG A 51 29.27 17.63 -4.52
CA ARG A 51 30.00 17.08 -5.67
C ARG A 51 31.04 16.09 -5.15
N GLY A 52 30.75 14.80 -5.24
CA GLY A 52 31.76 13.76 -5.01
C GLY A 52 31.20 12.38 -4.65
N VAL A 53 31.18 11.49 -5.64
CA VAL A 53 31.44 10.04 -5.54
C VAL A 53 30.40 9.15 -4.83
N SER A 54 29.59 8.48 -5.67
CA SER A 54 28.99 7.12 -5.61
C SER A 54 28.48 6.45 -4.31
N ASN A 55 27.30 5.83 -4.47
CA ASN A 55 26.67 4.67 -3.79
C ASN A 55 25.63 4.92 -2.67
N LEU A 56 24.41 4.42 -2.95
CA LEU A 56 23.35 3.88 -2.07
C LEU A 56 23.05 4.60 -0.74
N THR A 57 21.94 5.36 -0.69
CA THR A 57 21.09 5.59 0.50
C THR A 57 19.71 6.16 0.09
N PRO A 58 18.65 6.01 0.92
CA PRO A 58 17.26 6.28 0.56
C PRO A 58 16.94 7.78 0.47
N ILE A 59 15.84 8.10 -0.18
CA ILE A 59 15.27 9.45 -0.33
C ILE A 59 14.64 9.87 1.01
N GLU A 60 15.42 10.06 2.07
CA GLU A 60 14.91 10.45 3.41
C GLU A 60 14.55 11.95 3.47
N GLY A 61 15.18 12.82 2.65
CA GLY A 61 15.04 14.28 2.78
C GLY A 61 13.76 14.92 2.19
N LYS A 62 12.86 14.18 1.55
CA LYS A 62 11.60 14.72 1.00
C LYS A 62 10.38 14.41 1.86
N GLU A 63 10.35 13.25 2.51
CA GLU A 63 9.25 12.86 3.40
C GLU A 63 9.29 13.69 4.69
N ASP A 64 10.46 13.86 5.31
CA ASP A 64 10.65 14.68 6.52
C ASP A 64 10.21 16.15 6.35
N VAL A 65 10.37 16.71 5.14
CA VAL A 65 10.00 18.10 4.85
C VAL A 65 8.49 18.24 4.70
N LEU A 66 7.83 17.27 4.04
CA LEU A 66 6.37 17.27 3.88
C LEU A 66 5.66 17.06 5.22
N ASP A 67 6.18 16.17 6.07
CA ASP A 67 5.64 15.96 7.42
C ASP A 67 5.77 17.22 8.29
N SER A 68 6.91 17.91 8.19
CA SER A 68 7.10 19.21 8.87
C SER A 68 6.13 20.30 8.36
N GLU A 69 5.79 20.31 7.08
CA GLU A 69 4.81 21.27 6.52
C GLU A 69 3.38 20.95 6.98
N ILE A 70 3.01 19.66 7.03
CA ILE A 70 1.71 19.19 7.52
C ILE A 70 1.53 19.55 9.00
N ASP A 71 2.52 19.26 9.83
CA ASP A 71 2.48 19.59 11.27
C ASP A 71 2.41 21.10 11.50
N SER A 72 3.16 21.88 10.71
CA SER A 72 3.08 23.34 10.76
C SER A 72 1.66 23.83 10.45
N TYR A 73 1.01 23.29 9.42
CA TYR A 73 -0.35 23.68 9.06
C TYR A 73 -1.38 23.26 10.12
N ILE A 74 -1.27 22.05 10.68
CA ILE A 74 -2.10 21.58 11.80
C ILE A 74 -1.98 22.52 13.01
N ASN A 75 -0.77 22.94 13.34
CA ASN A 75 -0.52 23.90 14.42
C ASN A 75 -1.13 25.28 14.11
N CYS A 76 -1.05 25.76 12.87
CA CYS A 76 -1.69 27.01 12.44
C CYS A 76 -3.22 26.98 12.62
N ILE A 77 -3.88 25.86 12.31
CA ILE A 77 -5.33 25.68 12.51
C ILE A 77 -5.69 25.85 13.99
N SER A 78 -4.96 25.16 14.87
CA SER A 78 -5.16 25.23 16.33
C SER A 78 -4.87 26.64 16.88
N ALA A 79 -3.77 27.24 16.43
CA ALA A 79 -3.35 28.56 16.86
C ALA A 79 -4.38 29.63 16.49
N PHE A 80 -4.92 29.59 15.25
CA PHE A 80 -5.95 30.52 14.82
C PHE A 80 -7.14 30.52 15.77
N VAL A 81 -7.67 29.34 16.14
CA VAL A 81 -8.81 29.22 17.05
C VAL A 81 -8.50 29.83 18.41
N LYS A 82 -7.38 29.44 19.03
CA LYS A 82 -7.03 29.92 20.38
C LYS A 82 -6.78 31.43 20.40
N LEU A 83 -6.13 31.95 19.37
CA LEU A 83 -5.87 33.38 19.27
C LEU A 83 -7.14 34.17 18.98
N ALA A 84 -8.01 33.70 18.08
CA ALA A 84 -9.30 34.34 17.80
C ALA A 84 -10.23 34.33 19.03
N GLN A 85 -10.21 33.27 19.85
CA GLN A 85 -10.88 33.25 21.16
C GLN A 85 -10.35 34.35 22.09
N SER A 86 -9.02 34.51 22.14
CA SER A 86 -8.37 35.55 22.96
C SER A 86 -8.74 36.95 22.48
N GLU A 87 -8.67 37.20 21.17
CA GLU A 87 -9.01 38.50 20.57
C GLU A 87 -10.48 38.85 20.81
N TYR A 88 -11.40 37.89 20.70
CA TYR A 88 -12.82 38.15 20.98
C TYR A 88 -13.04 38.60 22.43
N ARG A 89 -12.36 37.97 23.40
CA ARG A 89 -12.45 38.36 24.83
C ARG A 89 -11.91 39.76 25.08
N LEU A 90 -10.78 40.11 24.47
CA LEU A 90 -10.23 41.47 24.60
C LEU A 90 -11.14 42.51 23.94
N LEU A 91 -11.71 42.15 22.79
CA LEU A 91 -12.61 43.01 22.04
C LEU A 91 -13.89 43.34 22.82
N THR A 92 -14.43 42.40 23.59
CA THR A 92 -15.64 42.63 24.42
C THR A 92 -15.43 43.68 25.52
N ASP A 93 -14.20 43.86 25.99
CA ASP A 93 -13.88 44.85 27.04
C ASP A 93 -13.70 46.27 26.49
N ILE A 94 -13.44 46.40 25.19
CA ILE A 94 -13.06 47.68 24.54
C ILE A 94 -14.17 48.22 23.65
N ILE A 95 -14.86 47.33 22.91
CA ILE A 95 -15.79 47.72 21.85
C ILE A 95 -17.24 47.65 22.36
N PRO A 96 -18.07 48.68 22.11
CA PRO A 96 -19.50 48.65 22.45
C PRO A 96 -20.23 47.46 21.82
N GLU A 97 -21.14 46.85 22.57
CA GLU A 97 -21.82 45.57 22.24
C GLU A 97 -22.35 45.50 20.80
N HIS A 98 -23.03 46.55 20.33
CA HIS A 98 -23.61 46.65 19.00
C HIS A 98 -22.58 46.62 17.85
N HIS A 99 -21.32 46.91 18.13
CA HIS A 99 -20.22 46.89 17.15
C HIS A 99 -19.31 45.68 17.28
N GLN A 100 -19.44 44.87 18.34
CA GLN A 100 -18.48 43.81 18.64
C GLN A 100 -18.38 42.77 17.53
N LYS A 101 -19.53 42.25 17.06
CA LYS A 101 -19.57 41.19 16.04
C LYS A 101 -18.97 41.63 14.70
N ARG A 102 -19.33 42.82 14.22
CA ARG A 102 -18.82 43.37 12.95
C ARG A 102 -17.32 43.68 13.03
N THR A 103 -16.88 44.21 14.16
CA THR A 103 -15.46 44.55 14.38
C THR A 103 -14.62 43.28 14.47
N PHE A 104 -15.09 42.28 15.21
CA PHE A 104 -14.42 40.98 15.29
C PHE A 104 -14.35 40.28 13.93
N ASP A 105 -15.45 40.25 13.18
CA ASP A 105 -15.48 39.66 11.84
C ASP A 105 -14.44 40.29 10.91
N SER A 106 -14.28 41.61 10.97
CA SER A 106 -13.27 42.34 10.19
C SER A 106 -11.84 42.07 10.68
N LEU A 107 -11.64 41.97 12.00
CA LEU A 107 -10.34 41.75 12.64
C LEU A 107 -9.70 40.42 12.21
N ILE A 108 -10.50 39.36 12.08
CA ILE A 108 -9.99 38.02 11.81
C ILE A 108 -9.82 37.71 10.32
N GLN A 109 -10.32 38.55 9.40
CA GLN A 109 -10.39 38.21 7.97
C GLN A 109 -9.02 37.85 7.39
N GLU A 110 -8.00 38.68 7.58
CA GLU A 110 -6.67 38.45 6.98
C GLU A 110 -6.04 37.14 7.45
N ALA A 111 -6.09 36.87 8.77
CA ALA A 111 -5.55 35.62 9.32
C ALA A 111 -6.33 34.39 8.86
N LEU A 112 -7.67 34.50 8.79
CA LEU A 112 -8.52 33.42 8.31
C LEU A 112 -8.29 33.15 6.83
N ASP A 113 -8.20 34.19 6.00
CA ASP A 113 -7.96 34.06 4.55
C ASP A 113 -6.61 33.42 4.27
N ASN A 114 -5.55 33.82 4.99
CA ASN A 114 -4.25 33.20 4.86
C ASN A 114 -4.27 31.72 5.26
N LEU A 115 -4.98 31.36 6.34
CA LEU A 115 -5.14 29.97 6.75
C LEU A 115 -5.86 29.15 5.67
N MET A 116 -6.95 29.68 5.10
CA MET A 116 -7.70 29.00 4.04
C MET A 116 -6.89 28.86 2.75
N LEU A 117 -6.13 29.89 2.38
CA LEU A 117 -5.28 29.89 1.19
C LEU A 117 -4.18 28.82 1.30
N GLU A 118 -3.57 28.65 2.47
CA GLU A 118 -2.58 27.59 2.71
C GLU A 118 -3.24 26.20 2.58
N GLY A 119 -4.44 26.01 3.15
CA GLY A 119 -5.21 24.78 2.98
C GLY A 119 -5.52 24.46 1.51
N GLU A 120 -5.96 25.45 0.73
CA GLU A 120 -6.22 25.26 -0.70
C GLU A 120 -4.93 25.02 -1.51
N SER A 121 -3.79 25.57 -1.08
CA SER A 121 -2.47 25.28 -1.68
C SER A 121 -2.11 23.80 -1.54
N ILE A 122 -2.32 23.22 -0.34
CA ILE A 122 -2.11 21.78 -0.07
C ILE A 122 -3.04 20.94 -0.94
N VAL A 123 -4.32 21.30 -1.02
CA VAL A 123 -5.29 20.61 -1.88
C VAL A 123 -4.86 20.67 -3.35
N ALA A 124 -4.42 21.84 -3.82
CA ALA A 124 -3.93 22.01 -5.19
C ALA A 124 -2.65 21.20 -5.47
N ALA A 125 -1.77 21.05 -4.47
CA ALA A 125 -0.58 20.20 -4.57
C ALA A 125 -0.97 18.72 -4.69
N ALA A 126 -1.90 18.25 -3.84
CA ALA A 126 -2.42 16.89 -3.93
C ALA A 126 -3.10 16.62 -5.29
N ARG A 127 -3.94 17.55 -5.79
CA ARG A 127 -4.53 17.43 -7.15
C ARG A 127 -3.47 17.28 -8.24
N ARG A 128 -2.37 18.03 -8.16
CA ARG A 128 -1.25 17.93 -9.13
C ARG A 128 -0.50 16.60 -9.02
N ALA A 129 -0.35 16.04 -7.83
CA ALA A 129 0.27 14.74 -7.61
C ALA A 129 -0.60 13.60 -8.16
N ILE A 130 -1.92 13.65 -7.90
CA ILE A 130 -2.91 12.70 -8.43
C ILE A 130 -2.85 12.65 -9.97
N LEU A 131 -2.78 13.81 -10.64
CA LEU A 131 -2.63 13.88 -12.11
C LEU A 131 -1.34 13.25 -12.64
N ARG A 132 -0.31 13.10 -11.79
CA ARG A 132 0.96 12.41 -12.11
C ARG A 132 0.95 10.95 -11.68
N HIS A 133 -0.20 10.40 -11.29
CA HIS A 133 -0.36 9.05 -10.74
C HIS A 133 0.36 8.83 -9.39
N GLU A 134 0.70 9.91 -8.67
CA GLU A 134 1.29 9.87 -7.33
C GLU A 134 0.17 9.86 -6.27
N TYR A 135 -0.62 8.79 -6.24
CA TYR A 135 -1.82 8.73 -5.39
C TYR A 135 -1.53 8.74 -3.88
N SER A 136 -0.32 8.36 -3.46
CA SER A 136 0.11 8.45 -2.06
C SER A 136 0.07 9.88 -1.52
N ALA A 137 0.07 10.90 -2.37
CA ALA A 137 -0.10 12.29 -1.95
C ALA A 137 -1.45 12.55 -1.26
N VAL A 138 -2.47 11.69 -1.44
CA VAL A 138 -3.71 11.79 -0.65
C VAL A 138 -3.47 11.59 0.85
N LEU A 139 -2.41 10.88 1.22
CA LEU A 139 -2.08 10.60 2.62
C LEU A 139 -1.78 11.88 3.40
N THR A 140 -1.29 12.93 2.73
CA THR A 140 -1.05 14.23 3.37
C THR A 140 -2.35 14.97 3.72
N ILE A 141 -3.46 14.68 3.03
CA ILE A 141 -4.77 15.27 3.30
C ILE A 141 -5.38 14.68 4.57
N PHE A 142 -5.15 13.39 4.86
CA PHE A 142 -5.84 12.72 5.95
C PHE A 142 -5.59 13.34 7.35
N PRO A 143 -4.34 13.59 7.79
CA PRO A 143 -4.08 14.22 9.08
C PRO A 143 -4.74 15.59 9.20
N ILE A 144 -4.64 16.41 8.15
CA ILE A 144 -5.17 17.76 8.10
C ILE A 144 -6.70 17.74 8.18
N LEU A 145 -7.35 16.91 7.36
CA LEU A 145 -8.80 16.79 7.34
C LEU A 145 -9.35 16.27 8.68
N LYS A 146 -8.66 15.30 9.29
CA LYS A 146 -8.97 14.80 10.63
C LYS A 146 -8.93 15.95 11.65
N HIS A 147 -7.86 16.73 11.65
CA HIS A 147 -7.70 17.86 12.56
C HIS A 147 -8.72 18.98 12.34
N LEU A 148 -9.01 19.34 11.08
CA LEU A 148 -10.04 20.32 10.73
C LEU A 148 -11.43 19.89 11.22
N LYS A 149 -11.79 18.62 11.06
CA LYS A 149 -13.06 18.07 11.56
C LYS A 149 -13.14 18.07 13.08
N GLN A 150 -12.06 17.71 13.77
CA GLN A 150 -11.96 17.76 15.24
C GLN A 150 -12.07 19.19 15.78
N THR A 151 -11.46 20.16 15.09
CA THR A 151 -11.43 21.57 15.51
C THR A 151 -12.68 22.34 15.06
N LYS A 152 -13.49 21.78 14.17
CA LYS A 152 -14.69 22.44 13.62
C LYS A 152 -15.65 23.01 14.67
N PRO A 153 -16.00 22.30 15.77
CA PRO A 153 -16.90 22.85 16.79
C PRO A 153 -16.34 24.12 17.45
N ASP A 154 -15.05 24.14 17.73
CA ASP A 154 -14.37 25.32 18.31
C ASP A 154 -14.34 26.48 17.30
N PHE A 155 -14.09 26.19 16.02
CA PHE A 155 -14.21 27.17 14.95
C PHE A 155 -15.61 27.77 14.85
N ASP A 156 -16.64 26.93 14.82
CA ASP A 156 -18.04 27.35 14.72
C ASP A 156 -18.44 28.21 15.93
N GLN A 157 -17.94 27.87 17.13
CA GLN A 157 -18.13 28.66 18.35
C GLN A 157 -17.47 30.04 18.25
N VAL A 158 -16.21 30.11 17.83
CA VAL A 158 -15.45 31.37 17.72
C VAL A 158 -16.06 32.29 16.68
N LEU A 159 -16.51 31.75 15.56
CA LEU A 159 -17.10 32.51 14.47
C LEU A 159 -18.58 32.83 14.70
N GLN A 160 -19.14 32.52 15.88
CA GLN A 160 -20.54 32.77 16.17
C GLN A 160 -20.86 34.28 16.13
N GLY A 161 -21.77 34.65 15.23
CA GLY A 161 -22.19 36.04 15.01
C GLY A 161 -21.40 36.81 13.95
N THR A 162 -20.40 36.18 13.31
CA THR A 162 -19.75 36.71 12.09
C THR A 162 -20.63 36.51 10.85
N ALA A 163 -20.26 37.16 9.73
CA ALA A 163 -20.93 36.99 8.46
C ALA A 163 -21.00 35.51 8.01
N ALA A 164 -22.06 35.16 7.26
CA ALA A 164 -22.21 33.82 6.71
C ALA A 164 -21.03 33.43 5.80
N SER A 165 -20.51 34.37 5.03
CA SER A 165 -19.31 34.17 4.20
C SER A 165 -18.10 33.75 5.02
N THR A 166 -17.88 34.35 6.20
CA THR A 166 -16.79 34.00 7.13
C THR A 166 -16.96 32.58 7.67
N LYS A 167 -18.16 32.25 8.20
CA LYS A 167 -18.46 30.92 8.75
C LYS A 167 -18.35 29.79 7.72
N ASN A 168 -18.61 30.09 6.45
CA ASN A 168 -18.59 29.09 5.38
C ASN A 168 -17.18 28.79 4.84
N LYS A 169 -16.14 29.57 5.16
CA LYS A 169 -14.78 29.34 4.65
C LYS A 169 -14.22 27.96 5.05
N LEU A 170 -14.33 27.60 6.33
CA LEU A 170 -13.85 26.30 6.83
C LEU A 170 -14.63 25.11 6.24
N PRO A 171 -15.98 25.08 6.23
CA PRO A 171 -16.74 24.05 5.54
C PRO A 171 -16.36 23.87 4.07
N VAL A 172 -16.16 24.97 3.33
CA VAL A 172 -15.75 24.91 1.91
C VAL A 172 -14.40 24.22 1.76
N LEU A 173 -13.41 24.55 2.61
CA LEU A 173 -12.10 23.90 2.59
C LEU A 173 -12.19 22.40 2.93
N ILE A 174 -12.98 22.04 3.95
CA ILE A 174 -13.23 20.63 4.33
C ILE A 174 -13.82 19.87 3.14
N THR A 175 -14.85 20.41 2.49
CA THR A 175 -15.47 19.78 1.31
C THR A 175 -14.48 19.70 0.13
N SER A 176 -13.62 20.70 -0.06
CA SER A 176 -12.57 20.69 -1.09
C SER A 176 -11.55 19.56 -0.85
N MET A 177 -11.14 19.35 0.40
CA MET A 177 -10.26 18.25 0.83
C MET A 177 -10.93 16.88 0.68
N GLU A 178 -12.18 16.73 1.12
CA GLU A 178 -12.96 15.49 0.99
C GLU A 178 -13.14 15.09 -0.47
N THR A 179 -13.56 16.03 -1.32
CA THR A 179 -13.75 15.78 -2.76
C THR A 179 -12.45 15.36 -3.43
N THR A 180 -11.35 16.03 -3.08
CA THR A 180 -10.03 15.72 -3.65
C THR A 180 -9.55 14.34 -3.23
N GLY A 181 -9.64 14.03 -1.94
CA GLY A 181 -9.18 12.73 -1.46
C GLY A 181 -10.07 11.59 -1.93
N ALA A 182 -11.38 11.77 -2.02
CA ALA A 182 -12.29 10.77 -2.56
C ALA A 182 -11.96 10.46 -4.02
N LYS A 183 -11.69 11.49 -4.82
CA LYS A 183 -11.24 11.34 -6.20
C LYS A 183 -9.90 10.58 -6.27
N ALA A 184 -8.95 10.89 -5.38
CA ALA A 184 -7.67 10.18 -5.32
C ALA A 184 -7.85 8.69 -5.00
N LEU A 185 -8.72 8.36 -4.04
CA LEU A 185 -9.04 6.98 -3.67
C LEU A 185 -9.65 6.20 -4.84
N GLU A 186 -10.57 6.83 -5.58
CA GLU A 186 -11.19 6.22 -6.76
C GLU A 186 -10.20 6.02 -7.90
N GLU A 187 -9.41 7.05 -8.23
CA GLU A 187 -8.39 6.93 -9.29
C GLU A 187 -7.29 5.92 -8.93
N PHE A 188 -6.93 5.78 -7.65
CA PHE A 188 -6.03 4.73 -7.20
C PHE A 188 -6.60 3.32 -7.47
N ALA A 189 -7.90 3.13 -7.21
CA ALA A 189 -8.58 1.86 -7.49
C ALA A 189 -8.59 1.54 -8.99
N ASP A 190 -8.83 2.54 -9.83
CA ASP A 190 -8.78 2.42 -11.28
C ASP A 190 -7.36 2.19 -11.80
N ASN A 191 -6.35 2.82 -11.20
CA ASN A 191 -4.95 2.60 -11.55
C ASN A 191 -4.54 1.14 -11.32
N ILE A 192 -4.92 0.54 -10.18
CA ILE A 192 -4.67 -0.88 -9.91
C ILE A 192 -5.37 -1.78 -10.93
N LYS A 193 -6.61 -1.45 -11.29
CA LYS A 193 -7.37 -2.21 -12.27
C LYS A 193 -6.71 -2.19 -13.65
N ASN A 194 -6.24 -1.02 -14.08
CA ASN A 194 -5.75 -0.75 -15.42
C ASN A 194 -4.22 -0.83 -15.55
N ASP A 195 -3.51 -1.24 -14.49
CA ASP A 195 -2.05 -1.36 -14.52
C ASP A 195 -1.60 -2.30 -15.66
N PRO A 196 -0.65 -1.88 -16.52
CA PRO A 196 -0.35 -2.57 -17.76
C PRO A 196 0.26 -3.96 -17.53
N ASP A 197 -0.27 -4.96 -18.22
CA ASP A 197 0.18 -6.35 -18.25
C ASP A 197 1.17 -6.62 -19.40
N LYS A 198 2.12 -5.71 -19.60
CA LYS A 198 3.15 -5.84 -20.64
C LYS A 198 4.36 -6.61 -20.12
N GLU A 199 4.99 -7.42 -20.98
CA GLU A 199 6.12 -8.29 -20.63
C GLU A 199 7.28 -7.57 -19.94
N TYR A 200 7.61 -6.34 -20.35
CA TYR A 200 8.70 -5.57 -19.71
C TYR A 200 8.44 -5.22 -18.24
N ASN A 201 7.17 -5.24 -17.80
CA ASN A 201 6.74 -4.96 -16.44
C ASN A 201 6.60 -6.24 -15.60
N MET A 202 6.82 -7.41 -16.18
CA MET A 202 6.63 -8.69 -15.51
C MET A 202 7.95 -9.21 -14.93
N PRO A 203 7.96 -9.68 -13.66
CA PRO A 203 9.15 -10.29 -13.09
C PRO A 203 9.46 -11.63 -13.76
N LYS A 204 10.66 -11.77 -14.34
CA LYS A 204 11.06 -12.98 -15.09
C LYS A 204 11.07 -14.26 -14.24
N ASP A 205 11.21 -14.13 -12.93
CA ASP A 205 11.27 -15.22 -11.96
C ASP A 205 9.92 -15.54 -11.31
N GLY A 206 8.86 -14.81 -11.66
CA GLY A 206 7.54 -14.97 -11.06
C GLY A 206 7.44 -14.50 -9.61
N THR A 207 8.34 -13.62 -9.13
CA THR A 207 8.25 -13.07 -7.77
C THR A 207 7.03 -12.16 -7.56
N VAL A 208 6.89 -11.60 -6.35
CA VAL A 208 5.84 -10.64 -6.01
C VAL A 208 5.97 -9.39 -6.90
N HIS A 209 4.86 -8.95 -7.48
CA HIS A 209 4.81 -7.77 -8.34
C HIS A 209 4.79 -6.48 -7.52
N GLU A 210 5.43 -5.42 -8.01
CA GLU A 210 5.48 -4.12 -7.31
C GLU A 210 4.08 -3.54 -7.04
N LEU A 211 3.17 -3.65 -8.02
CA LEU A 211 1.75 -3.33 -7.85
C LEU A 211 1.13 -3.95 -6.60
N THR A 212 1.47 -5.20 -6.27
CA THR A 212 0.96 -5.89 -5.10
C THR A 212 1.52 -5.30 -3.81
N SER A 213 2.83 -5.05 -3.72
CA SER A 213 3.42 -4.42 -2.54
C SER A 213 2.90 -3.00 -2.34
N ASN A 214 2.79 -2.21 -3.41
CA ASN A 214 2.33 -0.82 -3.35
C ASN A 214 0.85 -0.73 -2.95
N ALA A 215 0.00 -1.61 -3.48
CA ALA A 215 -1.41 -1.68 -3.09
C ALA A 215 -1.58 -2.03 -1.60
N ILE A 216 -0.84 -3.01 -1.11
CA ILE A 216 -0.89 -3.41 0.30
C ILE A 216 -0.36 -2.30 1.21
N LEU A 217 0.76 -1.66 0.87
CA LEU A 217 1.32 -0.55 1.63
C LEU A 217 0.31 0.60 1.78
N PHE A 218 -0.32 0.98 0.66
CA PHE A 218 -1.35 2.02 0.66
C PHE A 218 -2.52 1.66 1.59
N LEU A 219 -3.02 0.42 1.51
CA LEU A 219 -4.12 -0.04 2.37
C LEU A 219 -3.72 -0.05 3.85
N GLN A 220 -2.47 -0.40 4.17
CA GLN A 220 -1.95 -0.34 5.53
C GLN A 220 -1.90 1.10 6.06
N GLN A 221 -1.43 2.06 5.26
CA GLN A 221 -1.43 3.48 5.62
C GLN A 221 -2.85 4.04 5.83
N LEU A 222 -3.84 3.49 5.14
CA LEU A 222 -5.25 3.88 5.31
C LEU A 222 -5.81 3.50 6.70
N LEU A 223 -5.20 2.53 7.40
CA LEU A 223 -5.64 2.09 8.73
C LEU A 223 -5.50 3.16 9.81
N ASP A 224 -4.57 4.11 9.67
CA ASP A 224 -4.39 5.21 10.63
C ASP A 224 -5.50 6.27 10.50
N PHE A 225 -6.25 6.24 9.39
CA PHE A 225 -7.21 7.26 9.00
C PHE A 225 -8.60 6.69 8.66
N GLN A 226 -8.97 5.52 9.21
CA GLN A 226 -10.21 4.81 8.88
C GLN A 226 -11.46 5.70 8.90
N GLU A 227 -11.67 6.46 9.97
CA GLU A 227 -12.83 7.35 10.10
C GLU A 227 -12.83 8.47 9.04
N THR A 228 -11.65 9.04 8.77
CA THR A 228 -11.50 10.15 7.82
C THR A 228 -11.68 9.65 6.39
N ALA A 229 -11.09 8.51 6.05
CA ALA A 229 -11.28 7.83 4.77
C ALA A 229 -12.74 7.42 4.55
N SER A 230 -13.40 6.88 5.59
CA SER A 230 -14.81 6.50 5.50
C SER A 230 -15.72 7.70 5.24
N ALA A 231 -15.51 8.81 5.97
CA ALA A 231 -16.30 10.03 5.77
C ALA A 231 -16.09 10.64 4.38
N MET A 232 -14.86 10.56 3.87
CA MET A 232 -14.49 11.01 2.53
C MET A 232 -15.20 10.17 1.46
N LEU A 233 -15.20 8.83 1.60
CA LEU A 233 -15.95 7.93 0.72
C LEU A 233 -17.46 8.19 0.79
N ALA A 234 -18.01 8.40 1.99
CA ALA A 234 -19.43 8.69 2.22
C ALA A 234 -19.88 10.01 1.56
N SER A 235 -19.00 11.03 1.51
CA SER A 235 -19.29 12.33 0.90
C SER A 235 -19.62 12.27 -0.60
N GLN A 236 -19.21 11.19 -1.28
CA GLN A 236 -19.49 10.97 -2.70
C GLN A 236 -20.78 10.19 -2.94
N GLU A 237 -21.31 9.47 -1.95
CA GLU A 237 -22.57 8.76 -2.11
C GLU A 237 -23.73 9.77 -2.02
N THR A 238 -24.38 10.05 -3.15
CA THR A 238 -25.48 11.01 -3.33
C THR A 238 -26.77 10.68 -2.55
N SER A 239 -26.74 9.71 -1.63
CA SER A 239 -27.89 9.28 -0.85
C SER A 239 -27.91 9.96 0.51
N SER A 240 -28.44 11.17 0.52
CA SER A 240 -28.94 11.88 1.68
C SER A 240 -29.96 11.03 2.45
N SER A 241 -29.49 10.29 3.45
CA SER A 241 -30.34 9.67 4.46
C SER A 241 -29.65 9.78 5.82
N ALA A 242 -30.43 10.08 6.87
CA ALA A 242 -29.93 10.39 8.21
C ALA A 242 -29.17 9.23 8.90
N SER A 243 -29.03 8.08 8.24
CA SER A 243 -28.25 6.91 8.67
C SER A 243 -26.78 6.93 8.23
N SER A 244 -26.35 7.86 7.37
CA SER A 244 -25.00 7.92 6.78
C SER A 244 -23.86 8.24 7.78
N TYR A 245 -24.16 8.41 9.06
CA TYR A 245 -23.20 8.74 10.12
C TYR A 245 -23.02 7.65 11.18
N SER A 246 -23.61 6.46 11.02
CA SER A 246 -23.31 5.37 11.96
C SER A 246 -21.87 4.87 11.76
N SER A 247 -21.17 4.58 12.87
CA SER A 247 -19.82 3.99 12.84
C SER A 247 -19.79 2.69 12.01
N GLU A 248 -20.89 1.92 12.07
CA GLU A 248 -21.05 0.68 11.30
C GLU A 248 -21.13 0.92 9.79
N PHE A 249 -21.88 1.94 9.35
CA PHE A 249 -21.98 2.30 7.93
C PHE A 249 -20.61 2.74 7.38
N SER A 250 -19.91 3.62 8.12
CA SER A 250 -18.56 4.09 7.77
C SER A 250 -17.57 2.93 7.65
N ARG A 251 -17.55 2.04 8.64
CA ARG A 251 -16.71 0.84 8.63
C ARG A 251 -17.01 -0.07 7.43
N ARG A 252 -18.29 -0.21 7.05
CA ARG A 252 -18.71 -1.00 5.89
C ARG A 252 -18.30 -0.35 4.56
N LEU A 253 -18.39 0.97 4.43
CA LEU A 253 -17.90 1.69 3.25
C LEU A 253 -16.40 1.49 3.04
N LEU A 254 -15.62 1.65 4.11
CA LEU A 254 -14.18 1.41 4.07
C LEU A 254 -13.87 -0.05 3.69
N SER A 255 -14.59 -1.01 4.28
CA SER A 255 -14.46 -2.43 3.92
C SER A 255 -14.75 -2.69 2.44
N ASN A 256 -15.82 -2.11 1.90
CA ASN A 256 -16.18 -2.21 0.48
C ASN A 256 -15.06 -1.65 -0.41
N TYR A 257 -14.50 -0.49 -0.04
CA TYR A 257 -13.39 0.12 -0.76
C TYR A 257 -12.13 -0.76 -0.75
N ILE A 258 -11.72 -1.26 0.43
CA ILE A 258 -10.58 -2.18 0.55
C ILE A 258 -10.82 -3.44 -0.30
N CYS A 259 -12.03 -4.01 -0.26
CA CYS A 259 -12.38 -5.17 -1.08
C CYS A 259 -12.34 -4.86 -2.58
N LYS A 260 -12.76 -3.66 -3.01
CA LYS A 260 -12.65 -3.21 -4.40
C LYS A 260 -11.19 -3.16 -4.85
N ILE A 261 -10.30 -2.59 -4.04
CA ILE A 261 -8.85 -2.56 -4.32
C ILE A 261 -8.28 -3.97 -4.46
N LEU A 262 -8.54 -4.84 -3.48
CA LEU A 262 -8.04 -6.22 -3.49
C LEU A 262 -8.60 -7.03 -4.66
N GLY A 263 -9.89 -6.86 -4.98
CA GLY A 263 -10.51 -7.52 -6.13
C GLY A 263 -9.94 -7.04 -7.47
N ASN A 264 -9.74 -5.72 -7.63
CA ASN A 264 -9.07 -5.16 -8.81
C ASN A 264 -7.65 -5.70 -8.96
N LEU A 265 -6.90 -5.76 -7.85
CA LEU A 265 -5.55 -6.31 -7.82
C LEU A 265 -5.54 -7.79 -8.22
N GLN A 266 -6.42 -8.61 -7.66
CA GLN A 266 -6.54 -10.03 -8.01
C GLN A 266 -6.84 -10.23 -9.51
N LEU A 267 -7.81 -9.50 -10.06
CA LEU A 267 -8.15 -9.57 -11.49
C LEU A 267 -6.97 -9.14 -12.37
N ASN A 268 -6.28 -8.06 -12.01
CA ASN A 268 -5.12 -7.58 -12.75
C ASN A 268 -3.97 -8.61 -12.71
N LEU A 269 -3.69 -9.18 -11.54
CA LEU A 269 -2.69 -10.24 -11.38
C LEU A 269 -3.01 -11.48 -12.23
N HIS A 270 -4.28 -11.86 -12.34
CA HIS A 270 -4.69 -12.95 -13.24
C HIS A 270 -4.45 -12.64 -14.72
N SER A 271 -4.65 -11.39 -15.16
CA SER A 271 -4.31 -10.98 -16.54
C SER A 271 -2.80 -11.04 -16.76
N LYS A 272 -2.02 -10.48 -15.82
CA LYS A 272 -0.55 -10.53 -15.81
C LYS A 272 0.02 -11.95 -15.85
N ALA A 273 -0.58 -12.88 -15.12
CA ALA A 273 -0.14 -14.28 -15.11
C ALA A 273 -0.24 -14.96 -16.49
N LYS A 274 -1.10 -14.48 -17.39
CA LYS A 274 -1.25 -15.00 -18.76
C LYS A 274 -0.15 -14.53 -19.71
N VAL A 275 0.67 -13.57 -19.30
CA VAL A 275 1.80 -13.05 -20.09
C VAL A 275 2.95 -14.06 -20.14
N TYR A 276 3.11 -14.89 -19.10
CA TYR A 276 4.11 -15.94 -19.10
C TYR A 276 3.78 -17.04 -20.10
N GLU A 277 4.77 -17.41 -20.92
CA GLU A 277 4.65 -18.55 -21.84
C GLU A 277 4.43 -19.87 -21.09
N ASP A 278 5.15 -20.06 -19.98
CA ASP A 278 4.98 -21.22 -19.11
C ASP A 278 3.86 -20.97 -18.09
N SER A 279 2.75 -21.68 -18.25
CA SER A 279 1.62 -21.63 -17.32
C SER A 279 1.99 -21.99 -15.87
N ALA A 280 3.02 -22.81 -15.64
CA ALA A 280 3.47 -23.13 -14.29
C ALA A 280 4.23 -21.96 -13.65
N LEU A 281 4.94 -21.14 -14.45
CA LEU A 281 5.52 -19.88 -13.97
C LEU A 281 4.41 -18.87 -13.64
N GLY A 282 3.38 -18.76 -14.49
CA GLY A 282 2.20 -17.95 -14.19
C GLY A 282 1.50 -18.36 -12.89
N ALA A 283 1.44 -19.67 -12.61
CA ALA A 283 0.92 -20.18 -11.34
C ALA A 283 1.82 -19.84 -10.14
N VAL A 284 3.15 -19.94 -10.27
CA VAL A 284 4.11 -19.51 -9.23
C VAL A 284 3.96 -18.02 -8.94
N PHE A 285 3.82 -17.19 -9.98
CA PHE A 285 3.56 -15.76 -9.84
C PHE A 285 2.30 -15.46 -9.03
N LEU A 286 1.16 -16.08 -9.38
CA LEU A 286 -0.08 -15.88 -8.63
C LEU A 286 0.05 -16.39 -7.18
N LEU A 287 0.69 -17.54 -7.00
CA LEU A 287 0.94 -18.15 -5.69
C LEU A 287 1.74 -17.22 -4.76
N ASN A 288 2.79 -16.58 -5.28
CA ASN A 288 3.61 -15.61 -4.54
C ASN A 288 2.81 -14.37 -4.15
N ASN A 289 2.09 -13.78 -5.11
CA ASN A 289 1.33 -12.56 -4.87
C ASN A 289 0.14 -12.79 -3.92
N PHE A 290 -0.61 -13.89 -4.06
CA PHE A 290 -1.70 -14.21 -3.15
C PHE A 290 -1.23 -14.54 -1.73
N ASN A 291 -0.08 -15.22 -1.59
CA ASN A 291 0.50 -15.46 -0.27
C ASN A 291 1.00 -14.16 0.37
N TYR A 292 1.61 -13.27 -0.41
CA TYR A 292 2.02 -11.95 0.08
C TYR A 292 0.81 -11.14 0.57
N ILE A 293 -0.27 -11.09 -0.21
CA ILE A 293 -1.51 -10.41 0.17
C ILE A 293 -2.07 -11.04 1.46
N LEU A 294 -2.25 -12.36 1.51
CA LEU A 294 -2.80 -13.05 2.67
C LEU A 294 -1.97 -12.76 3.94
N LYS A 295 -0.65 -12.96 3.89
CA LYS A 295 0.23 -12.70 5.04
C LYS A 295 0.20 -11.23 5.46
N SER A 296 0.05 -10.30 4.53
CA SER A 296 -0.04 -8.87 4.85
C SER A 296 -1.37 -8.49 5.49
N LEU A 297 -2.47 -9.10 5.04
CA LEU A 297 -3.78 -8.96 5.66
C LEU A 297 -3.77 -9.55 7.08
N GLU A 298 -3.22 -10.75 7.27
CA GLU A 298 -3.15 -11.42 8.58
C GLU A 298 -2.26 -10.69 9.60
N LYS A 299 -1.25 -9.94 9.13
CA LYS A 299 -0.37 -9.13 9.97
C LYS A 299 -0.97 -7.79 10.41
N SER A 300 -2.13 -7.40 9.86
CA SER A 300 -2.71 -6.08 10.10
C SER A 300 -4.21 -6.17 10.39
N GLU A 301 -4.83 -5.05 10.79
CA GLU A 301 -6.29 -4.98 10.98
C GLU A 301 -7.07 -5.08 9.66
N LEU A 302 -6.39 -5.08 8.51
CA LEU A 302 -7.02 -5.22 7.19
C LEU A 302 -7.84 -6.49 7.08
N ILE A 303 -7.39 -7.62 7.64
CA ILE A 303 -8.18 -8.86 7.58
C ILE A 303 -9.54 -8.71 8.29
N GLN A 304 -9.58 -7.95 9.39
CA GLN A 304 -10.82 -7.71 10.14
C GLN A 304 -11.73 -6.72 9.42
N LEU A 305 -11.16 -5.73 8.74
CA LEU A 305 -11.93 -4.82 7.88
C LEU A 305 -12.53 -5.57 6.70
N VAL A 306 -11.74 -6.32 5.94
CA VAL A 306 -12.23 -7.14 4.82
C VAL A 306 -13.33 -8.12 5.28
N ALA A 307 -13.21 -8.68 6.48
CA ALA A 307 -14.21 -9.58 7.06
C ALA A 307 -15.58 -8.93 7.35
N VAL A 308 -15.69 -7.60 7.34
CA VAL A 308 -16.97 -6.88 7.49
C VAL A 308 -17.89 -7.14 6.29
N THR A 309 -17.32 -7.26 5.09
CA THR A 309 -18.10 -7.44 3.85
C THR A 309 -17.88 -8.80 3.19
N GLN A 310 -16.73 -9.43 3.41
CA GLN A 310 -16.40 -10.75 2.86
C GLN A 310 -16.35 -11.81 3.95
N LYS A 311 -16.99 -12.96 3.72
CA LYS A 311 -16.96 -14.07 4.68
C LYS A 311 -15.67 -14.89 4.51
N ASN A 312 -14.95 -15.10 5.61
CA ASN A 312 -13.73 -15.92 5.67
C ASN A 312 -12.69 -15.58 4.57
N PRO A 313 -12.23 -14.31 4.49
CA PRO A 313 -11.30 -13.88 3.45
C PRO A 313 -9.99 -14.71 3.45
N ASP A 314 -9.53 -15.15 4.62
CA ASP A 314 -8.39 -16.03 4.78
C ASP A 314 -8.57 -17.36 4.02
N LYS A 315 -9.75 -17.99 4.14
CA LYS A 315 -10.06 -19.25 3.44
C LYS A 315 -10.11 -19.05 1.93
N ALA A 316 -10.66 -17.93 1.45
CA ALA A 316 -10.72 -17.62 0.03
C ALA A 316 -9.32 -17.50 -0.58
N TYR A 317 -8.42 -16.74 0.06
CA TYR A 317 -7.03 -16.63 -0.41
C TYR A 317 -6.27 -17.96 -0.32
N ARG A 318 -6.46 -18.75 0.76
CA ARG A 318 -5.85 -20.09 0.86
C ARG A 318 -6.33 -21.02 -0.26
N GLY A 319 -7.62 -20.99 -0.59
CA GLY A 319 -8.17 -21.75 -1.72
C GLY A 319 -7.53 -21.36 -3.06
N ASN A 320 -7.38 -20.06 -3.30
CA ASN A 320 -6.70 -19.56 -4.52
C ASN A 320 -5.22 -20.02 -4.56
N ILE A 321 -4.50 -19.95 -3.42
CA ILE A 321 -3.11 -20.42 -3.33
C ILE A 321 -3.01 -21.93 -3.61
N GLU A 322 -3.95 -22.73 -3.07
CA GLU A 322 -4.01 -24.17 -3.31
C GLU A 322 -4.29 -24.51 -4.78
N GLU A 323 -5.18 -23.77 -5.45
CA GLU A 323 -5.43 -23.93 -6.89
C GLU A 323 -4.17 -23.67 -7.73
N GLN A 324 -3.42 -22.61 -7.40
CA GLN A 324 -2.17 -22.31 -8.11
C GLN A 324 -1.09 -23.34 -7.80
N LEU A 325 -1.03 -23.86 -6.58
CA LEU A 325 -0.14 -24.97 -6.23
C LEU A 325 -0.44 -26.22 -7.07
N LEU A 326 -1.71 -26.58 -7.25
CA LEU A 326 -2.11 -27.71 -8.10
C LEU A 326 -1.72 -27.47 -9.56
N THR A 327 -1.85 -26.24 -10.06
CA THR A 327 -1.44 -25.88 -11.43
C THR A 327 0.08 -26.00 -11.61
N TYR A 328 0.87 -25.48 -10.67
CA TYR A 328 2.32 -25.67 -10.64
C TYR A 328 2.69 -27.16 -10.62
N GLN A 329 2.03 -27.96 -9.78
CA GLN A 329 2.27 -29.40 -9.65
C GLN A 329 2.06 -30.18 -10.94
N ARG A 330 1.16 -29.73 -11.82
CA ARG A 330 0.94 -30.37 -13.13
C ARG A 330 2.19 -30.33 -14.03
N SER A 331 3.09 -29.35 -13.86
CA SER A 331 4.36 -29.31 -14.60
C SER A 331 5.23 -30.54 -14.36
N TRP A 332 5.11 -31.16 -13.18
CA TRP A 332 5.86 -32.37 -12.79
C TRP A 332 5.27 -33.66 -13.36
N LEU A 333 4.08 -33.62 -13.96
CA LEU A 333 3.48 -34.80 -14.57
C LEU A 333 4.31 -35.33 -15.75
N LYS A 334 4.94 -34.47 -16.55
CA LYS A 334 5.84 -34.88 -17.63
C LYS A 334 6.99 -35.76 -17.11
N VAL A 335 7.51 -35.44 -15.92
CA VAL A 335 8.58 -36.19 -15.26
C VAL A 335 8.05 -37.50 -14.69
N THR A 336 6.94 -37.46 -13.95
CA THR A 336 6.42 -38.65 -13.25
C THR A 336 5.73 -39.65 -14.17
N MET A 337 5.02 -39.21 -15.22
CA MET A 337 4.40 -40.11 -16.22
C MET A 337 5.42 -41.00 -16.93
N SER A 338 6.66 -40.53 -17.07
CA SER A 338 7.76 -41.33 -17.63
C SER A 338 8.07 -42.58 -16.80
N ILE A 339 7.61 -42.67 -15.55
CA ILE A 339 7.93 -43.77 -14.62
C ILE A 339 6.71 -44.40 -13.93
N THR A 340 5.52 -43.78 -14.03
CA THR A 340 4.28 -44.28 -13.39
C THR A 340 3.33 -45.03 -14.33
N GLU A 341 3.51 -44.98 -15.65
CA GLU A 341 2.57 -45.60 -16.60
C GLU A 341 2.48 -47.15 -16.49
N GLY A 342 1.25 -47.66 -16.48
CA GLY A 342 0.86 -49.05 -16.21
C GLY A 342 1.20 -50.11 -17.28
N ASN A 343 2.04 -49.79 -18.27
CA ASN A 343 2.47 -50.73 -19.31
C ASN A 343 3.86 -51.32 -19.04
N MET A 344 4.38 -51.16 -17.82
CA MET A 344 5.69 -51.68 -17.45
C MET A 344 5.68 -53.21 -17.37
N PRO A 345 6.70 -53.90 -17.91
CA PRO A 345 6.77 -55.35 -17.90
C PRO A 345 6.76 -55.88 -16.46
N ALA A 346 5.86 -56.83 -16.20
CA ALA A 346 5.85 -57.61 -14.98
C ALA A 346 7.08 -58.53 -15.00
N PHE A 347 8.09 -58.18 -14.21
CA PHE A 347 9.29 -59.00 -14.08
C PHE A 347 9.04 -60.15 -13.10
N GLN A 348 9.26 -61.38 -13.55
CA GLN A 348 9.36 -62.57 -12.68
C GLN A 348 10.84 -62.95 -12.51
N PRO A 349 11.33 -63.15 -11.27
CA PRO A 349 12.71 -63.55 -11.03
C PRO A 349 13.10 -64.80 -11.84
N GLY A 350 14.17 -64.70 -12.64
CA GLY A 350 14.70 -65.83 -13.43
C GLY A 350 14.29 -65.85 -14.91
N THR A 351 13.37 -65.00 -15.36
CA THR A 351 13.02 -64.86 -16.78
C THR A 351 13.90 -63.81 -17.48
N LYS A 352 14.44 -64.14 -18.67
CA LYS A 352 15.20 -63.18 -19.49
C LYS A 352 14.24 -62.17 -20.10
N LEU A 353 14.54 -60.88 -19.95
CA LEU A 353 13.80 -59.82 -20.63
C LEU A 353 13.84 -60.00 -22.15
N LYS A 354 12.74 -59.67 -22.82
CA LYS A 354 12.69 -59.50 -24.28
C LYS A 354 13.35 -58.17 -24.67
N ASP A 355 13.85 -58.06 -25.89
CA ASP A 355 14.46 -56.80 -26.37
C ASP A 355 13.53 -55.59 -26.26
N LYS A 356 12.24 -55.80 -26.55
CA LYS A 356 11.21 -54.76 -26.40
C LYS A 356 11.06 -54.27 -24.95
N GLU A 357 11.15 -55.17 -23.97
CA GLU A 357 11.04 -54.84 -22.54
C GLU A 357 12.29 -54.09 -22.07
N ARG A 358 13.48 -54.54 -22.52
CA ARG A 358 14.74 -53.83 -22.27
C ARG A 358 14.70 -52.41 -22.82
N GLN A 359 14.22 -52.26 -24.06
CA GLN A 359 14.11 -50.95 -24.70
C GLN A 359 13.12 -50.05 -23.97
N MET A 360 11.98 -50.59 -23.54
CA MET A 360 11.01 -49.83 -22.75
C MET A 360 11.60 -49.31 -21.44
N ILE A 361 12.35 -50.13 -20.68
CA ILE A 361 13.02 -49.69 -19.45
C ILE A 361 14.01 -48.55 -19.74
N LYS A 362 14.82 -48.68 -20.81
CA LYS A 362 15.76 -47.64 -21.25
C LYS A 362 15.05 -46.32 -21.57
N ASP A 363 13.96 -46.37 -22.32
CA ASP A 363 13.21 -45.19 -22.74
C ASP A 363 12.56 -44.48 -21.55
N ARG A 364 12.09 -45.24 -20.56
CA ARG A 364 11.50 -44.70 -19.31
C ARG A 364 12.53 -43.98 -18.44
N PHE A 365 13.69 -44.60 -18.22
CA PHE A 365 14.81 -43.94 -17.53
C PHE A 365 15.25 -42.66 -18.27
N LYS A 366 15.37 -42.73 -19.60
CA LYS A 366 15.74 -41.57 -20.42
C LYS A 366 14.70 -40.45 -20.30
N GLY A 367 13.42 -40.76 -20.46
CA GLY A 367 12.33 -39.79 -20.34
C GLY A 367 12.28 -39.11 -18.98
N PHE A 368 12.49 -39.87 -17.90
CA PHE A 368 12.61 -39.30 -16.55
C PHE A 368 13.81 -38.36 -16.43
N ASN A 369 15.00 -38.81 -16.85
CA ASN A 369 16.22 -38.01 -16.73
C ASN A 369 16.12 -36.71 -17.51
N ASP A 370 15.70 -36.80 -18.78
CA ASP A 370 15.58 -35.64 -19.67
C ASP A 370 14.53 -34.65 -19.13
N GLY A 371 13.38 -35.17 -18.66
CA GLY A 371 12.33 -34.34 -18.08
C GLY A 371 12.73 -33.67 -16.76
N LEU A 372 13.44 -34.39 -15.87
CA LEU A 372 13.93 -33.84 -14.60
C LEU A 372 14.99 -32.76 -14.86
N GLU A 373 15.95 -33.03 -15.75
CA GLU A 373 17.02 -32.09 -16.10
C GLU A 373 16.46 -30.80 -16.72
N GLU A 374 15.52 -30.93 -17.66
CA GLU A 374 14.84 -29.81 -18.31
C GLU A 374 14.05 -28.97 -17.29
N LEU A 375 13.21 -29.61 -16.48
CA LEU A 375 12.39 -28.93 -15.48
C LEU A 375 13.25 -28.23 -14.45
N CYS A 376 14.25 -28.90 -13.88
CA CYS A 376 15.15 -28.27 -12.92
C CYS A 376 15.95 -27.13 -13.54
N LYS A 377 16.34 -27.22 -14.81
CA LYS A 377 17.04 -26.12 -15.50
C LYS A 377 16.15 -24.88 -15.60
N ILE A 378 14.87 -25.05 -15.95
CA ILE A 378 13.92 -23.94 -16.08
C ILE A 378 13.56 -23.36 -14.70
N GLN A 379 13.13 -24.21 -13.76
CA GLN A 379 12.58 -23.76 -12.48
C GLN A 379 13.63 -23.24 -11.50
N LYS A 380 14.93 -23.46 -11.76
CA LYS A 380 16.02 -22.86 -10.98
C LYS A 380 16.01 -21.33 -11.02
N SER A 381 15.53 -20.71 -12.11
CA SER A 381 15.47 -19.26 -12.23
C SER A 381 14.17 -18.66 -11.67
N TRP A 382 13.30 -19.46 -11.08
CA TRP A 382 12.04 -18.99 -10.50
C TRP A 382 12.22 -18.68 -9.02
N ALA A 383 11.42 -17.76 -8.49
CA ALA A 383 11.51 -17.33 -7.10
C ALA A 383 10.25 -17.69 -6.32
N ILE A 384 10.44 -18.11 -5.06
CA ILE A 384 9.38 -18.17 -4.04
C ILE A 384 9.94 -17.48 -2.79
N PRO A 385 9.69 -16.16 -2.62
CA PRO A 385 10.33 -15.37 -1.57
C PRO A 385 9.99 -15.87 -0.16
N ASP A 386 8.74 -16.28 0.06
CA ASP A 386 8.30 -16.77 1.36
C ASP A 386 8.89 -18.16 1.66
N LYS A 387 9.77 -18.21 2.67
CA LYS A 387 10.51 -19.43 3.03
C LYS A 387 9.59 -20.58 3.42
N GLU A 388 8.56 -20.32 4.22
CA GLU A 388 7.64 -21.35 4.68
C GLU A 388 6.87 -21.98 3.51
N GLN A 389 6.35 -21.14 2.60
CA GLN A 389 5.68 -21.59 1.40
C GLN A 389 6.63 -22.37 0.48
N ARG A 390 7.84 -21.84 0.26
CA ARG A 390 8.87 -22.51 -0.54
C ARG A 390 9.21 -23.90 0.00
N ASP A 391 9.47 -23.99 1.30
CA ASP A 391 9.82 -25.25 1.96
C ASP A 391 8.65 -26.26 1.90
N LYS A 392 7.41 -25.78 2.03
CA LYS A 392 6.21 -26.62 1.88
C LYS A 392 6.05 -27.16 0.45
N ILE A 393 6.29 -26.33 -0.57
CA ILE A 393 6.20 -26.71 -1.97
C ILE A 393 7.30 -27.71 -2.34
N ARG A 394 8.55 -27.42 -1.94
CA ARG A 394 9.70 -28.33 -2.12
C ARG A 394 9.43 -29.68 -1.48
N ARG A 395 8.95 -29.72 -0.24
CA ARG A 395 8.62 -30.97 0.47
C ARG A 395 7.56 -31.78 -0.28
N ALA A 396 6.49 -31.14 -0.72
CA ALA A 396 5.43 -31.81 -1.47
C ALA A 396 5.92 -32.37 -2.83
N GLN A 397 6.75 -31.61 -3.57
CA GLN A 397 7.31 -32.12 -4.83
C GLN A 397 8.30 -33.24 -4.59
N LYS A 398 9.17 -33.08 -3.59
CA LYS A 398 10.13 -34.09 -3.17
C LYS A 398 9.42 -35.39 -2.84
N GLU A 399 8.39 -35.36 -2.01
CA GLU A 399 7.62 -36.55 -1.64
C GLU A 399 7.00 -37.23 -2.87
N ASN A 400 6.25 -36.48 -3.70
CA ASN A 400 5.58 -37.02 -4.88
C ASN A 400 6.53 -37.66 -5.88
N VAL A 401 7.61 -36.95 -6.26
CA VAL A 401 8.59 -37.44 -7.24
C VAL A 401 9.40 -38.60 -6.69
N THR A 402 9.80 -38.52 -5.42
CA THR A 402 10.61 -39.56 -4.76
C THR A 402 9.84 -40.86 -4.63
N VAL A 403 8.57 -40.83 -4.25
CA VAL A 403 7.75 -42.04 -4.14
C VAL A 403 7.66 -42.76 -5.50
N ALA A 404 7.36 -42.01 -6.56
CA ALA A 404 7.30 -42.56 -7.91
C ALA A 404 8.66 -43.11 -8.37
N TYR A 405 9.73 -42.32 -8.24
CA TYR A 405 11.05 -42.69 -8.72
C TYR A 405 11.66 -43.85 -7.92
N ARG A 406 11.51 -43.87 -6.60
CA ARG A 406 12.00 -44.95 -5.74
C ARG A 406 11.38 -46.29 -6.11
N GLY A 407 10.06 -46.34 -6.31
CA GLY A 407 9.38 -47.56 -6.73
C GLY A 407 9.86 -48.06 -8.09
N PHE A 408 10.02 -47.16 -9.07
CA PHE A 408 10.57 -47.49 -10.38
C PHE A 408 12.03 -47.97 -10.30
N TRP A 409 12.87 -47.24 -9.58
CA TRP A 409 14.30 -47.52 -9.42
C TRP A 409 14.52 -48.87 -8.74
N GLN A 410 13.81 -49.18 -7.65
CA GLN A 410 13.95 -50.47 -6.95
C GLN A 410 13.57 -51.65 -7.84
N ARG A 411 12.56 -51.48 -8.70
CA ARG A 411 12.05 -52.55 -9.57
C ARG A 411 12.98 -52.87 -10.73
N TYR A 412 13.71 -51.88 -11.26
CA TYR A 412 14.46 -52.04 -12.51
C TYR A 412 15.98 -51.85 -12.41
N SER A 413 16.50 -51.28 -11.32
CA SER A 413 17.95 -51.00 -11.17
C SER A 413 18.83 -52.26 -11.21
N ASN A 414 18.37 -53.36 -10.62
CA ASN A 414 19.10 -54.63 -10.58
C ASN A 414 18.78 -55.57 -11.75
N VAL A 415 17.95 -55.13 -12.70
CA VAL A 415 17.54 -55.96 -13.84
C VAL A 415 18.52 -55.77 -14.99
N PRO A 416 19.04 -56.83 -15.65
CA PRO A 416 20.04 -56.70 -16.71
C PRO A 416 19.39 -56.26 -18.04
N PHE A 417 18.94 -55.01 -18.12
CA PHE A 417 18.30 -54.45 -19.31
C PHE A 417 19.27 -53.79 -20.30
N THR A 418 20.51 -53.54 -19.89
CA THR A 418 21.54 -52.87 -20.69
C THR A 418 22.95 -53.30 -20.28
N LYS A 419 23.92 -53.16 -21.19
CA LYS A 419 25.35 -53.34 -20.90
C LYS A 419 25.99 -52.09 -20.27
N ASN A 420 25.33 -50.93 -20.39
CA ASN A 420 25.82 -49.64 -19.90
C ASN A 420 24.78 -49.03 -18.92
N PRO A 421 24.68 -49.50 -17.67
CA PRO A 421 23.65 -49.04 -16.72
C PRO A 421 23.75 -47.55 -16.41
N GLU A 422 24.96 -47.02 -16.24
CA GLU A 422 25.24 -45.62 -15.89
C GLU A 422 24.68 -44.60 -16.90
N LYS A 423 24.51 -45.00 -18.16
CA LYS A 423 23.89 -44.16 -19.19
C LYS A 423 22.42 -43.88 -18.91
N TYR A 424 21.72 -44.80 -18.24
CA TYR A 424 20.27 -44.76 -18.03
C TYR A 424 19.92 -44.48 -16.57
N ILE A 425 20.61 -45.12 -15.63
CA ILE A 425 20.46 -44.89 -14.19
C ILE A 425 21.42 -43.77 -13.78
N LYS A 426 21.15 -42.54 -14.22
CA LYS A 426 22.01 -41.38 -13.98
C LYS A 426 21.98 -40.89 -12.53
N TYR A 427 20.81 -40.98 -11.89
CA TYR A 427 20.56 -40.40 -10.58
C TYR A 427 20.19 -41.48 -9.57
N ARG A 428 20.70 -41.34 -8.35
CA ARG A 428 20.19 -42.05 -7.18
C ARG A 428 18.98 -41.29 -6.60
N VAL A 429 18.19 -41.97 -5.79
CA VAL A 429 16.97 -41.39 -5.20
C VAL A 429 17.29 -40.14 -4.37
N ASP A 430 18.35 -40.19 -3.56
CA ASP A 430 18.86 -39.07 -2.76
C ASP A 430 19.33 -37.88 -3.62
N GLN A 431 19.90 -38.14 -4.79
CA GLN A 431 20.31 -37.07 -5.71
C GLN A 431 19.10 -36.36 -6.34
N VAL A 432 18.03 -37.09 -6.67
CA VAL A 432 16.78 -36.49 -7.15
C VAL A 432 16.16 -35.60 -6.06
N GLU A 433 16.18 -36.06 -4.81
CA GLU A 433 15.73 -35.27 -3.65
C GLU A 433 16.53 -33.95 -3.53
N GLU A 434 17.86 -34.02 -3.61
CA GLU A 434 18.75 -32.85 -3.55
C GLU A 434 18.51 -31.86 -4.70
N MET A 435 18.23 -32.36 -5.92
CA MET A 435 17.91 -31.50 -7.06
C MET A 435 16.63 -30.69 -6.85
N ILE A 436 15.61 -31.28 -6.22
CA ILE A 436 14.34 -30.61 -5.91
C ILE A 436 14.55 -29.57 -4.78
N GLU A 437 15.36 -29.91 -3.78
CA GLU A 437 15.66 -29.01 -2.67
C GLU A 437 16.35 -27.71 -3.10
N LYS A 438 17.09 -27.73 -4.21
CA LYS A 438 17.78 -26.56 -4.79
C LYS A 438 16.89 -25.64 -5.64
N LEU A 439 15.63 -26.00 -5.90
CA LEU A 439 14.72 -25.19 -6.72
C LEU A 439 14.21 -23.98 -5.95
N PHE A 440 14.15 -22.79 -6.54
CA PHE A 440 13.70 -21.55 -5.89
C PHE A 440 14.66 -20.98 -4.82
N ASP A 441 15.92 -21.40 -4.79
CA ASP A 441 16.92 -20.81 -3.87
C ASP A 441 17.32 -19.42 -4.38
N THR A 442 17.22 -18.41 -3.51
CA THR A 442 17.60 -17.02 -3.79
C THR A 442 19.11 -16.78 -3.86
N SER A 443 19.91 -17.83 -3.68
CA SER A 443 21.38 -17.81 -3.65
C SER A 443 22.03 -18.51 -4.85
N ALA A 444 21.24 -18.83 -5.89
CA ALA A 444 21.70 -19.48 -7.12
C ALA A 444 21.87 -18.49 -8.27
#